data_AF-A0A368X1A0-F1
#
_entry.id   AF-A0A368X1A0-F1
#
_cell.length_a   1.000
_cell.length_b   1.000
_cell.length_c   1.000
_cell.angle_alpha   90.00
_cell.angle_beta   90.00
_cell.angle_gamma   90.00
#
_symmetry.space_group_name_H-M   'P 1'
#
loop_
_entity.id
_entity.type
_entity.pdbx_description
1 polymer ?
#
loop_
_entity_poly.entity_id
_entity_poly.type
_entity_poly.pdbx_seq_one_letter_code
_entity_poly.pdbx_strand_id
1 'polypeptide(L)'
;MTLGEDYWRILVDVNEVYAKEKQECDLTLEKLSYYTDEILHALQEYHCDECGSGLLETEDLGEGAAATFKCRACGTETHYDDIVNDAVNEFYADDAYSAQKDGGETPVVDCPLCGFGTYIVHEGICVSCCGSATHECVRCGCNIPPEELSDGDICGYCAHMWEKVMAE
;
A
#
# COMPACT_ATOMS: atom_id res chain seq x y z
N MET A 1 16.19 -35.59 0.93
CA MET A 1 15.73 -35.76 2.32
C MET A 1 14.31 -35.23 2.35
N THR A 2 13.31 -36.09 2.23
CA THR A 2 11.89 -35.71 2.24
C THR A 2 11.40 -35.68 3.68
N LEU A 3 10.64 -34.65 4.07
CA LEU A 3 9.89 -34.69 5.32
C LEU A 3 9.02 -35.96 5.33
N GLY A 4 9.02 -36.72 6.43
CA GLY A 4 8.20 -37.94 6.55
C GLY A 4 6.71 -37.60 6.53
N GLU A 5 5.86 -38.57 6.15
CA GLU A 5 4.40 -38.38 6.02
C GLU A 5 3.75 -37.76 7.28
N ASP A 6 4.24 -38.12 8.48
CA ASP A 6 3.74 -37.56 9.73
C ASP A 6 4.02 -36.06 9.88
N TYR A 7 5.17 -35.58 9.42
CA TYR A 7 5.53 -34.16 9.46
C TYR A 7 4.72 -33.36 8.43
N TRP A 8 4.47 -33.95 7.26
CA TRP A 8 3.60 -33.33 6.25
C TRP A 8 2.18 -33.15 6.75
N ARG A 9 1.61 -34.15 7.44
CA ARG A 9 0.25 -34.03 7.99
C ARG A 9 0.15 -32.88 8.99
N ILE A 10 1.12 -32.75 9.90
CA ILE A 10 1.14 -31.64 10.87
C ILE A 10 1.20 -30.27 10.16
N LEU A 11 2.02 -30.13 9.13
CA LEU A 11 2.12 -28.88 8.37
C LEU A 11 0.81 -28.51 7.67
N VAL A 12 0.12 -29.51 7.09
CA VAL A 12 -1.19 -29.30 6.47
C VAL A 12 -2.24 -28.90 7.52
N ASP A 13 -2.33 -29.64 8.63
CA ASP A 13 -3.29 -29.37 9.70
C ASP A 13 -3.10 -27.95 10.27
N VAL A 14 -1.85 -27.54 10.50
CA VAL A 14 -1.54 -26.17 10.98
C VAL A 14 -1.90 -25.12 9.93
N ASN A 15 -1.65 -25.39 8.65
CA ASN A 15 -1.99 -24.48 7.57
C ASN A 15 -3.51 -24.28 7.43
N GLU A 16 -4.31 -25.34 7.61
CA GLU A 16 -5.78 -25.25 7.59
C GLU A 16 -6.31 -24.39 8.74
N VAL A 17 -5.75 -24.54 9.95
CA VAL A 17 -6.10 -23.70 11.10
C VAL A 17 -5.72 -22.25 10.84
N TYR A 18 -4.50 -22.00 10.36
CA TYR A 18 -4.02 -20.65 10.04
C TYR A 18 -4.89 -19.98 8.98
N ALA A 19 -5.20 -20.67 7.87
CA ALA A 19 -6.03 -20.12 6.80
C ALA A 19 -7.43 -19.74 7.30
N LYS A 20 -7.99 -20.52 8.22
CA LYS A 20 -9.27 -20.20 8.86
C LYS A 20 -9.18 -18.96 9.76
N GLU A 21 -8.15 -18.87 10.60
CA GLU A 21 -7.95 -17.69 11.46
C GLU A 21 -7.71 -16.43 10.62
N LYS A 22 -6.91 -16.54 9.55
CA LYS A 22 -6.66 -15.46 8.59
C LYS A 22 -7.97 -14.96 7.99
N GLN A 23 -8.83 -15.86 7.51
CA GLN A 23 -10.13 -15.49 6.97
C GLN A 23 -11.01 -14.79 8.01
N GLU A 24 -11.02 -15.25 9.26
CA GLU A 24 -11.78 -14.59 10.33
C GLU A 24 -11.26 -13.17 10.61
N CYS A 25 -9.94 -12.97 10.60
CA CYS A 25 -9.30 -11.66 10.72
C CYS A 25 -9.66 -10.74 9.54
N ASP A 26 -9.58 -11.23 8.30
CA ASP A 26 -9.88 -10.47 7.09
C ASP A 26 -11.33 -9.95 7.09
N LEU A 27 -12.27 -10.78 7.54
CA LEU A 27 -13.68 -10.39 7.73
C LEU A 27 -13.87 -9.27 8.77
N THR A 28 -12.92 -9.05 9.68
CA THR A 28 -12.98 -7.89 10.58
C THR A 28 -12.57 -6.60 9.87
N LEU A 29 -11.54 -6.67 9.02
CA LEU A 29 -11.05 -5.53 8.25
C LEU A 29 -12.09 -5.06 7.21
N GLU A 30 -12.80 -5.99 6.58
CA GLU A 30 -13.90 -5.71 5.63
C GLU A 30 -15.07 -4.89 6.24
N LYS A 31 -15.16 -4.77 7.56
CA LYS A 31 -16.21 -3.98 8.22
C LYS A 31 -15.91 -2.48 8.23
N LEU A 32 -14.68 -2.10 7.92
CA LEU A 32 -14.24 -0.72 7.84
C LEU A 32 -14.43 -0.16 6.43
N SER A 33 -14.55 1.16 6.33
CA SER A 33 -14.56 1.89 5.06
C SER A 33 -13.20 2.53 4.81
N TYR A 34 -12.65 2.26 3.63
CA TYR A 34 -11.37 2.78 3.17
C TYR A 34 -11.55 3.72 1.97
N TYR A 35 -10.51 4.48 1.65
CA TYR A 35 -10.54 5.40 0.51
C TYR A 35 -10.44 4.70 -0.85
N THR A 36 -9.78 3.54 -0.88
CA THR A 36 -9.70 2.62 -2.02
C THR A 36 -9.61 1.20 -1.47
N ASP A 37 -10.11 0.23 -2.24
CA ASP A 37 -10.07 -1.20 -1.89
C ASP A 37 -8.63 -1.71 -1.80
N GLU A 38 -7.67 -1.05 -2.46
CA GLU A 38 -6.23 -1.38 -2.37
C GLU A 38 -5.69 -1.26 -0.95
N ILE A 39 -6.24 -0.36 -0.13
CA ILE A 39 -5.84 -0.24 1.29
C ILE A 39 -6.30 -1.47 2.07
N LEU A 40 -7.52 -1.97 1.79
CA LEU A 40 -8.02 -3.18 2.43
C LEU A 40 -7.18 -4.39 2.02
N HIS A 41 -6.90 -4.56 0.72
CA HIS A 41 -6.07 -5.66 0.23
C HIS A 41 -4.66 -5.64 0.85
N ALA A 42 -4.04 -4.46 0.91
CA ALA A 42 -2.73 -4.29 1.55
C ALA A 42 -2.76 -4.66 3.03
N LEU A 43 -3.78 -4.23 3.79
CA LEU A 43 -3.93 -4.59 5.20
C LEU A 43 -4.23 -6.08 5.42
N GLN A 44 -4.93 -6.73 4.48
CA GLN A 44 -5.16 -8.17 4.51
C GLN A 44 -3.86 -8.94 4.27
N GLU A 45 -2.96 -8.47 3.40
CA GLU A 45 -1.68 -9.15 3.12
C GLU A 45 -0.52 -8.72 4.03
N TYR A 46 -0.73 -7.73 4.90
CA TYR A 46 0.28 -7.20 5.81
C TYR A 46 0.77 -8.25 6.83
N HIS A 47 2.08 -8.27 7.06
CA HIS A 47 2.70 -9.11 8.09
C HIS A 47 3.11 -8.26 9.30
N CYS A 48 2.65 -8.66 10.49
CA CYS A 48 2.97 -7.96 11.73
C CYS A 48 4.49 -7.85 11.96
N ASP A 49 5.00 -6.62 12.14
CA ASP A 49 6.44 -6.37 12.34
C ASP A 49 7.04 -7.07 13.57
N GLU A 50 6.23 -7.35 14.58
CA GLU A 50 6.70 -7.95 15.85
C GLU A 50 6.82 -9.49 15.78
N CYS A 51 6.00 -10.16 14.98
CA CYS A 51 5.95 -11.63 14.97
C CYS A 51 5.87 -12.28 13.58
N GLY A 52 5.71 -11.49 12.52
CA GLY A 52 5.60 -11.92 11.14
C GLY A 52 4.30 -12.62 10.77
N SER A 53 3.30 -12.65 11.65
CA SER A 53 2.00 -13.26 11.30
C SER A 53 1.16 -12.29 10.47
N GLY A 54 0.44 -12.79 9.47
CA GLY A 54 -0.57 -12.02 8.73
C GLY A 54 -1.94 -11.97 9.41
N LEU A 55 -2.00 -12.09 10.73
CA LEU A 55 -3.25 -12.18 11.50
C LEU A 55 -3.65 -10.82 12.08
N LEU A 56 -3.76 -9.80 11.23
CA LEU A 56 -4.20 -8.46 11.60
C LEU A 56 -5.73 -8.41 11.71
N GLU A 57 -6.25 -7.97 12.85
CA GLU A 57 -7.69 -7.83 13.09
C GLU A 57 -8.03 -6.47 13.71
N THR A 58 -9.33 -6.15 13.74
CA THR A 58 -9.85 -4.98 14.43
C THR A 58 -11.21 -5.26 15.05
N GLU A 59 -11.52 -4.56 16.14
CA GLU A 59 -12.87 -4.52 16.72
C GLU A 59 -13.63 -3.25 16.35
N ASP A 60 -12.97 -2.29 15.69
CA ASP A 60 -13.56 -1.02 15.30
C ASP A 60 -14.53 -1.15 14.13
N LEU A 61 -15.40 -0.17 13.99
CA LEU A 61 -16.39 -0.05 12.91
C LEU A 61 -16.38 1.37 12.36
N GLY A 62 -16.68 1.52 11.06
CA GLY A 62 -16.74 2.82 10.41
C GLY A 62 -15.46 3.11 9.62
N GLU A 63 -14.88 4.30 9.78
CA GLU A 63 -13.76 4.75 8.97
C GLU A 63 -12.45 4.05 9.35
N GLY A 64 -11.81 3.39 8.39
CA GLY A 64 -10.55 2.67 8.62
C GLY A 64 -9.41 3.60 9.06
N ALA A 65 -9.44 4.86 8.63
CA ALA A 65 -8.46 5.88 9.04
C ALA A 65 -8.47 6.21 10.55
N ALA A 66 -9.57 5.90 11.25
CA ALA A 66 -9.69 6.09 12.69
C ALA A 66 -9.52 4.79 13.50
N ALA A 67 -9.31 3.65 12.81
CA ALA A 67 -9.28 2.34 13.43
C ALA A 67 -7.94 2.05 14.11
N THR A 68 -8.02 1.23 15.15
CA THR A 68 -6.89 0.55 15.76
C THR A 68 -6.92 -0.91 15.32
N PHE A 69 -5.74 -1.40 14.93
CA PHE A 69 -5.53 -2.77 14.52
C PHE A 69 -4.76 -3.52 15.59
N LYS A 70 -4.96 -4.83 15.63
CA LYS A 70 -4.31 -5.71 16.58
C LYS A 70 -3.85 -6.97 15.87
N CYS A 71 -2.64 -7.40 16.15
CA CYS A 71 -2.18 -8.72 15.74
C CYS A 71 -2.77 -9.79 16.67
N ARG A 72 -3.56 -10.71 16.14
CA ARG A 72 -4.16 -11.81 16.92
C ARG A 72 -3.09 -12.72 17.55
N ALA A 73 -1.94 -12.90 16.89
CA ALA A 73 -0.89 -13.84 17.33
C ALA A 73 -0.06 -13.33 18.51
N CYS A 74 0.40 -12.08 18.47
CA CYS A 74 1.25 -11.50 19.52
C CYS A 74 0.55 -10.45 20.39
N GLY A 75 -0.60 -9.92 19.95
CA GLY A 75 -1.37 -8.91 20.66
C GLY A 75 -0.88 -7.47 20.48
N THR A 76 0.12 -7.22 19.64
CA THR A 76 0.58 -5.85 19.34
C THR A 76 -0.54 -5.04 18.70
N GLU A 77 -0.74 -3.82 19.19
CA GLU A 77 -1.74 -2.87 18.69
C GLU A 77 -1.05 -1.74 17.94
N THR A 78 -1.65 -1.31 16.83
CA THR A 78 -1.15 -0.25 15.96
C THR A 78 -2.30 0.59 15.41
N HIS A 79 -2.05 1.86 15.11
CA HIS A 79 -3.04 2.72 14.47
C HIS A 79 -2.87 2.74 12.96
N TYR A 80 -3.93 3.11 12.25
CA TYR A 80 -3.91 3.26 10.79
C TYR A 80 -2.71 4.05 10.26
N ASP A 81 -2.46 5.24 10.84
CA ASP A 81 -1.38 6.13 10.41
C ASP A 81 0.02 5.51 10.57
N ASP A 82 0.17 4.57 11.51
CA ASP A 82 1.44 3.90 11.79
C ASP A 82 1.72 2.75 10.82
N ILE A 83 0.69 2.12 10.23
CA ILE A 83 0.86 0.88 9.45
C ILE A 83 0.51 1.01 7.98
N VAL A 84 -0.36 1.95 7.59
CA VAL A 84 -0.95 1.93 6.23
C VAL A 84 0.12 2.10 5.15
N ASN A 85 1.13 2.94 5.40
CA ASN A 85 2.21 3.15 4.44
C ASN A 85 3.04 1.89 4.27
N ASP A 86 3.40 1.24 5.37
CA ASP A 86 4.23 0.04 5.35
C ASP A 86 3.46 -1.12 4.70
N ALA A 87 2.19 -1.30 5.05
CA ALA A 87 1.32 -2.31 4.44
C ALA A 87 1.21 -2.14 2.92
N VAL A 88 0.98 -0.92 2.44
CA VAL A 88 0.83 -0.64 1.00
C VAL A 88 2.16 -0.80 0.26
N ASN A 89 3.29 -0.37 0.85
CA ASN A 89 4.60 -0.56 0.25
C ASN A 89 5.00 -2.05 0.21
N GLU A 90 4.68 -2.83 1.25
CA GLU A 90 4.90 -4.27 1.28
C GLU A 90 4.06 -4.97 0.20
N PHE A 91 2.78 -4.63 0.10
CA PHE A 91 1.85 -5.19 -0.88
C PHE A 91 2.33 -4.98 -2.32
N TYR A 92 2.87 -3.81 -2.63
CA TYR A 92 3.39 -3.48 -3.97
C TYR A 92 4.89 -3.76 -4.18
N ALA A 93 5.59 -4.36 -3.20
CA ALA A 93 7.03 -4.51 -3.26
C ALA A 93 7.52 -5.33 -4.47
N ASP A 94 6.82 -6.42 -4.79
CA ASP A 94 7.15 -7.28 -5.93
C ASP A 94 6.90 -6.60 -7.28
N ASP A 95 5.81 -5.83 -7.37
CA ASP A 95 5.45 -5.07 -8.57
C ASP A 95 6.43 -3.91 -8.80
N ALA A 96 6.79 -3.17 -7.75
CA ALA A 96 7.80 -2.12 -7.81
C ALA A 96 9.17 -2.66 -8.22
N TYR A 97 9.58 -3.81 -7.68
CA TYR A 97 10.81 -4.48 -8.09
C TYR A 97 10.79 -4.89 -9.57
N SER A 98 9.66 -5.42 -10.03
CA SER A 98 9.47 -5.84 -11.42
C SER A 98 9.49 -4.65 -12.38
N ALA A 99 8.78 -3.57 -12.05
CA ALA A 99 8.78 -2.32 -12.80
C ALA A 99 10.19 -1.75 -12.95
N GLN A 100 10.97 -1.70 -11.85
CA GLN A 100 12.33 -1.20 -11.87
C GLN A 100 13.26 -2.02 -12.76
N LYS A 101 13.06 -3.34 -12.83
CA LYS A 101 13.88 -4.27 -13.61
C LYS A 101 13.52 -4.24 -15.11
N ASP A 102 12.23 -4.20 -15.40
CA ASP A 102 11.70 -4.36 -16.76
C ASP A 102 11.39 -3.01 -17.44
N GLY A 103 11.60 -1.89 -16.73
CA GLY A 103 11.38 -0.53 -17.24
C GLY A 103 9.90 -0.15 -17.30
N GLY A 104 9.09 -0.70 -16.40
CA GLY A 104 7.68 -0.33 -16.20
C GLY A 104 7.53 0.88 -15.28
N GLU A 105 6.30 1.37 -15.14
CA GLU A 105 5.94 2.41 -14.18
C GLU A 105 5.84 1.81 -12.77
N THR A 106 6.38 2.49 -11.76
CA THR A 106 6.24 2.07 -10.37
C THR A 106 4.78 2.17 -9.91
N PRO A 107 4.23 1.17 -9.20
CA PRO A 107 2.84 1.19 -8.75
C PRO A 107 2.58 2.18 -7.62
N VAL A 108 3.63 2.51 -6.86
CA VAL A 108 3.59 3.43 -5.72
C VAL A 108 4.78 4.40 -5.75
N VAL A 109 4.56 5.59 -5.23
CA VAL A 109 5.58 6.65 -5.03
C VAL A 109 5.35 7.38 -3.72
N ASP A 110 6.35 8.15 -3.27
CA ASP A 110 6.15 9.13 -2.20
C ASP A 110 5.09 10.15 -2.62
N CYS A 111 4.16 10.47 -1.72
CA CYS A 111 3.06 11.35 -2.03
C CYS A 111 3.56 12.76 -2.36
N PRO A 112 3.24 13.31 -3.55
CA PRO A 112 3.71 14.63 -3.95
C PRO A 112 3.07 15.77 -3.15
N LEU A 113 1.96 15.51 -2.46
CA LEU A 113 1.17 16.51 -1.75
C LEU A 113 1.58 16.64 -0.29
N CYS A 114 1.73 15.52 0.43
CA CYS A 114 2.11 15.55 1.84
C CYS A 114 3.59 15.22 2.10
N GLY A 115 4.27 14.55 1.16
CA GLY A 115 5.69 14.18 1.27
C GLY A 115 6.00 13.06 2.27
N PHE A 116 5.01 12.48 2.94
CA PHE A 116 5.20 11.43 3.95
C PHE A 116 4.37 10.17 3.70
N GLY A 117 3.28 10.27 2.93
CA GLY A 117 2.39 9.15 2.65
C GLY A 117 2.76 8.44 1.36
N THR A 118 2.24 7.23 1.18
CA THR A 118 2.39 6.44 -0.03
C THR A 118 1.26 6.77 -1.00
N TYR A 119 1.61 7.08 -2.24
CA TYR A 119 0.67 7.38 -3.30
C TYR A 119 0.54 6.21 -4.25
N ILE A 120 -0.67 5.67 -4.37
CA ILE A 120 -0.98 4.57 -5.29
C ILE A 120 -1.27 5.19 -6.65
N VAL A 121 -0.39 4.93 -7.61
CA VAL A 121 -0.34 5.65 -8.89
C VAL A 121 -1.61 5.43 -9.70
N HIS A 122 -2.05 4.18 -9.84
CA HIS A 122 -3.20 3.83 -10.69
C HIS A 122 -4.56 4.23 -10.05
N GLU A 123 -4.66 4.20 -8.72
CA GLU A 123 -5.81 4.72 -7.98
C GLU A 123 -5.81 6.26 -7.91
N GLY A 124 -4.64 6.86 -8.09
CA GLY A 124 -4.47 8.31 -8.06
C GLY A 124 -4.68 8.93 -6.68
N ILE A 125 -4.43 8.20 -5.59
CA ILE A 125 -4.70 8.63 -4.21
C ILE A 125 -3.55 8.33 -3.24
N CYS A 126 -3.35 9.23 -2.28
CA CYS A 126 -2.46 9.00 -1.14
C CYS A 126 -3.19 8.28 0.00
N VAL A 127 -2.58 7.24 0.54
CA VAL A 127 -3.18 6.41 1.61
C VAL A 127 -3.20 7.11 2.97
N SER A 128 -2.36 8.14 3.16
CA SER A 128 -2.31 8.92 4.41
C SER A 128 -3.09 10.23 4.32
N CYS A 129 -2.81 11.10 3.34
CA CYS A 129 -3.45 12.41 3.27
C CYS A 129 -4.71 12.45 2.40
N CYS A 130 -5.05 11.34 1.72
CA CYS A 130 -6.22 11.21 0.85
C CYS A 130 -6.23 12.17 -0.35
N GLY A 131 -5.10 12.83 -0.61
CA GLY A 131 -4.95 13.76 -1.72
C GLY A 131 -4.76 13.03 -3.04
N SER A 132 -5.21 13.68 -4.12
CA SER A 132 -5.08 13.22 -5.50
C SER A 132 -4.25 14.22 -6.29
N ALA A 133 -3.24 13.73 -7.02
CA ALA A 133 -2.38 14.53 -7.88
C ALA A 133 -2.83 14.42 -9.34
N THR A 134 -2.51 15.44 -10.14
CA THR A 134 -2.79 15.44 -11.57
C THR A 134 -1.74 14.60 -12.31
N HIS A 135 -2.21 13.66 -13.14
CA HIS A 135 -1.33 12.84 -14.00
C HIS A 135 -1.22 13.37 -15.43
N GLU A 136 -1.89 14.48 -15.77
CA GLU A 136 -1.84 15.07 -17.10
C GLU A 136 -1.25 16.48 -17.06
N CYS A 137 -0.21 16.72 -17.86
CA CYS A 137 0.38 18.03 -17.93
C CYS A 137 -0.55 19.04 -18.60
N VAL A 138 -0.91 20.12 -17.90
CA VAL A 138 -1.84 21.16 -18.42
C VAL A 138 -1.30 21.91 -19.63
N ARG A 139 0.02 21.84 -19.88
CA ARG A 139 0.68 22.55 -20.98
C ARG A 139 0.74 21.74 -22.26
N CYS A 140 1.11 20.46 -22.19
CA CYS A 140 1.28 19.61 -23.36
C CYS A 140 0.22 18.51 -23.51
N GLY A 141 -0.59 18.25 -22.48
CA GLY A 141 -1.59 17.17 -22.45
C GLY A 141 -0.99 15.76 -22.36
N CYS A 142 0.31 15.63 -22.10
CA CYS A 142 0.95 14.33 -21.92
C CYS A 142 0.78 13.81 -20.49
N ASN A 143 0.80 12.49 -20.34
CA ASN A 143 0.90 11.84 -19.03
C ASN A 143 2.18 12.28 -18.31
N ILE A 144 2.07 12.64 -17.04
CA ILE A 144 3.19 12.89 -16.13
C ILE A 144 3.55 11.52 -15.54
N PRO A 145 4.76 11.00 -15.78
CA PRO A 145 5.16 9.72 -15.23
C PRO A 145 5.23 9.80 -13.70
N PRO A 146 5.06 8.67 -12.98
CA PRO A 146 5.00 8.66 -11.52
C PRO A 146 6.18 9.34 -10.84
N GLU A 147 7.38 9.20 -11.39
CA GLU A 147 8.62 9.74 -10.85
C GLU A 147 8.75 11.26 -11.05
N GLU A 148 7.92 11.86 -11.90
CA GLU A 148 7.83 13.31 -12.12
C GLU A 148 6.60 13.94 -11.45
N LEU A 149 5.76 13.14 -10.76
CA LEU A 149 4.61 13.68 -10.04
C LEU A 149 5.07 14.68 -8.98
N SER A 150 4.35 15.79 -8.91
CA SER A 150 4.61 16.87 -7.97
C SER A 150 3.29 17.52 -7.55
N ASP A 151 3.34 18.47 -6.62
CA ASP A 151 2.17 19.29 -6.23
C ASP A 151 1.68 20.23 -7.36
N GLY A 152 2.36 20.25 -8.52
CA GLY A 152 1.97 21.02 -9.69
C GLY A 152 1.48 20.17 -10.86
N ASP A 153 0.75 20.80 -11.78
CA ASP A 153 0.12 20.11 -12.91
C ASP A 153 0.97 20.13 -14.20
N ILE A 154 2.30 20.17 -14.08
CA ILE A 154 3.22 20.39 -15.20
C ILE A 154 4.34 19.34 -15.19
N CYS A 155 4.55 18.66 -16.32
CA CYS A 155 5.63 17.69 -16.45
C CYS A 155 7.02 18.36 -16.39
N GLY A 156 8.04 17.58 -16.04
CA GLY A 156 9.40 18.08 -15.85
C GLY A 156 9.95 18.78 -17.10
N TYR A 157 9.64 18.27 -18.29
CA TYR A 157 10.03 18.92 -19.54
C TYR A 157 9.43 20.33 -19.68
N CYS A 158 8.12 20.47 -19.44
CA CYS A 158 7.43 21.74 -19.57
C CYS A 158 7.86 22.74 -18.49
N ALA A 159 8.13 22.28 -17.27
CA ALA A 159 8.68 23.10 -16.19
C ALA A 159 10.06 23.66 -16.57
N HIS A 160 11.00 22.79 -16.96
CA HIS A 160 12.34 23.19 -17.39
C HIS A 160 12.33 24.16 -18.58
N MET A 161 11.42 23.98 -19.53
CA MET A 161 11.27 24.91 -20.66
C MET A 161 10.80 26.31 -20.23
N TRP A 162 9.99 26.42 -19.17
CA TRP A 162 9.58 27.73 -18.63
C TRP A 162 10.70 28.41 -17.86
N GLU A 163 11.46 27.68 -17.05
CA GLU A 163 12.60 28.25 -16.32
C GLU A 163 13.61 28.88 -17.27
N LYS A 164 13.89 28.25 -18.41
CA LYS A 164 14.75 28.82 -19.46
C LYS A 164 14.23 30.13 -20.02
N VAL A 165 12.92 30.22 -20.29
CA VAL A 165 12.31 31.44 -20.86
C VAL A 165 12.31 32.58 -19.84
N MET A 166 12.21 32.29 -18.53
CA MET A 166 12.25 33.32 -17.48
C MET A 166 13.65 33.77 -17.08
N ALA A 167 14.68 33.02 -17.47
CA ALA A 167 16.08 33.35 -17.22
C ALA A 167 16.71 34.27 -18.30
N GLU A 168 16.00 34.50 -19.41
CA GLU A 168 16.34 35.44 -20.49
C GLU A 168 15.66 36.81 -20.30
#